data_AF-F4S408-F1
#
_entry.id   AF-F4S408-F1
#
_cell.length_a   1.000
_cell.length_b   1.000
_cell.length_c   1.000
_cell.angle_alpha   90.00
_cell.angle_beta   90.00
_cell.angle_gamma   90.00
#
_symmetry.space_group_name_H-M   'P 1'
#
loop_
_entity.id
_entity.type
_entity.pdbx_description
1 polymer ?
#
loop_
_entity_poly.entity_id
_entity_poly.type
_entity_poly.pdbx_seq_one_letter_code
_entity_poly.pdbx_strand_id
1 'polypeptide(L)'
;MNERPDLKSDGFTYVAGRHVPGIERLVELSEEHQLALEVDSVKLVKQLTGVTSAFVYGATFRDHSQTSWASRGPVAVIHSDMSPAGATYMKNSAQNLFLKSTDPSEVGFGKYLETGQDVIMLNVWRPIHAVEDNHLGICKWGSLLEEDALKSNIIPTHVGNTLQPWKYREGQEWYYLKNQQPHEVYVFLQHDDRAKEDGHGINVPHASFKLQGHDKPSTRVSFEAKIIALIDPSPPEGRISRLSNHMTAFANRFSWDELELLELHGRPGSP
;
A
#
# COMPACT_ATOMS: atom_id res chain seq x y z
N MET A 1 21.62 12.17 1.52
CA MET A 1 20.53 12.90 2.20
C MET A 1 19.37 11.93 2.24
N ASN A 2 19.10 11.36 3.41
CA ASN A 2 18.33 10.13 3.51
C ASN A 2 16.98 10.49 4.14
N GLU A 3 16.21 11.29 3.40
CA GLU A 3 14.83 11.57 3.75
C GLU A 3 13.99 10.32 3.49
N ARG A 4 13.05 10.04 4.38
CA ARG A 4 12.19 8.86 4.28
C ARG A 4 11.12 9.12 3.20
N PRO A 5 10.85 8.15 2.29
CA PRO A 5 9.82 8.29 1.27
C PRO A 5 8.47 8.73 1.84
N ASP A 6 7.83 9.70 1.19
CA ASP A 6 6.49 10.20 1.52
C ASP A 6 5.44 9.77 0.49
N LEU A 7 4.20 9.62 0.93
CA LEU A 7 3.09 9.19 0.08
C LEU A 7 2.79 10.17 -1.06
N LYS A 8 3.12 11.46 -0.96
CA LYS A 8 2.84 12.47 -2.00
C LYS A 8 3.98 12.60 -3.00
N SER A 9 5.23 12.61 -2.55
CA SER A 9 6.41 12.74 -3.43
C SER A 9 6.86 11.42 -4.02
N ASP A 10 6.79 10.33 -3.25
CA ASP A 10 7.39 9.04 -3.59
C ASP A 10 6.36 7.92 -3.74
N GLY A 11 5.09 8.18 -3.40
CA GLY A 11 3.94 7.28 -3.59
C GLY A 11 3.82 6.20 -2.52
N PHE A 12 4.86 6.00 -1.72
CA PHE A 12 4.92 5.05 -0.63
C PHE A 12 5.64 5.63 0.58
N THR A 13 5.42 5.03 1.74
CA THR A 13 6.20 5.24 2.96
C THR A 13 6.28 3.93 3.76
N TYR A 14 7.07 3.90 4.83
CA TYR A 14 7.08 2.78 5.78
C TYR A 14 7.05 3.30 7.22
N VAL A 15 6.35 2.61 8.13
CA VAL A 15 6.31 2.96 9.56
C VAL A 15 6.97 1.85 10.36
N ALA A 16 8.12 2.14 10.95
CA ALA A 16 8.80 1.29 11.93
C ALA A 16 8.15 1.41 13.32
N GLY A 17 8.47 0.46 14.21
CA GLY A 17 7.94 0.41 15.58
C GLY A 17 6.44 0.13 15.71
N ARG A 18 5.73 -0.19 14.61
CA ARG A 18 4.27 -0.36 14.61
C ARG A 18 3.83 -1.75 15.07
N HIS A 19 4.03 -2.06 16.34
CA HIS A 19 3.47 -3.24 16.98
C HIS A 19 1.93 -3.15 17.11
N VAL A 20 1.23 -4.30 17.00
CA VAL A 20 -0.23 -4.42 17.17
C VAL A 20 -0.51 -5.04 18.55
N PRO A 21 -1.06 -4.30 19.53
CA PRO A 21 -1.14 -4.73 20.92
C PRO A 21 -1.84 -6.08 21.16
N GLY A 22 -1.06 -7.10 21.52
CA GLY A 22 -1.59 -8.42 21.89
C GLY A 22 -1.87 -9.37 20.74
N ILE A 23 -1.34 -9.08 19.54
CA ILE A 23 -1.36 -9.97 18.37
C ILE A 23 -0.78 -11.37 18.69
N GLU A 24 0.15 -11.45 19.64
CA GLU A 24 0.86 -12.66 20.08
C GLU A 24 -0.03 -13.66 20.86
N ARG A 25 -1.27 -13.28 21.17
CA ARG A 25 -2.27 -14.17 21.78
C ARG A 25 -3.26 -14.75 20.77
N LEU A 26 -3.14 -14.38 19.50
CA LEU A 26 -3.96 -14.89 18.41
C LEU A 26 -3.20 -16.01 17.70
N VAL A 27 -3.93 -16.91 17.02
CA VAL A 27 -3.31 -17.94 16.19
C VAL A 27 -2.84 -17.29 14.89
N GLU A 28 -1.57 -17.44 14.53
CA GLU A 28 -1.07 -16.89 13.26
C GLU A 28 -1.93 -17.36 12.08
N LEU A 29 -2.23 -16.43 11.17
CA LEU A 29 -3.06 -16.62 9.98
C LEU A 29 -4.54 -16.99 10.24
N SER A 30 -5.05 -16.86 11.48
CA SER A 30 -6.48 -17.01 11.78
C SER A 30 -7.32 -15.79 11.36
N GLU A 31 -8.64 -15.92 11.39
CA GLU A 31 -9.58 -14.83 11.11
C GLU A 31 -9.46 -13.69 12.13
N GLU A 32 -9.26 -13.99 13.41
CA GLU A 32 -9.04 -12.99 14.46
C GLU A 32 -7.69 -12.28 14.28
N HIS A 33 -6.64 -13.02 13.89
CA HIS A 33 -5.34 -12.46 13.56
C HIS A 33 -5.43 -11.52 12.35
N GLN A 34 -6.11 -11.94 11.28
CA GLN A 34 -6.40 -11.09 10.12
C GLN A 34 -7.16 -9.82 10.53
N LEU A 35 -8.25 -9.93 11.28
CA LEU A 35 -9.07 -8.80 11.73
C LEU A 35 -8.27 -7.80 12.57
N ALA A 36 -7.36 -8.28 13.44
CA ALA A 36 -6.48 -7.42 14.21
C ALA A 36 -5.51 -6.59 13.33
N LEU A 37 -4.98 -7.20 12.26
CA LEU A 37 -4.11 -6.52 11.30
C LEU A 37 -4.88 -5.57 10.37
N GLU A 38 -6.11 -5.93 9.97
CA GLU A 38 -7.03 -5.07 9.21
C GLU A 38 -7.39 -3.80 10.00
N VAL A 39 -7.81 -3.95 11.26
CA VAL A 39 -8.14 -2.85 12.16
C VAL A 39 -6.95 -1.93 12.43
N ASP A 40 -5.72 -2.46 12.47
CA ASP A 40 -4.52 -1.63 12.54
C ASP A 40 -4.19 -0.92 11.22
N SER A 41 -4.39 -1.59 10.08
CA SER A 41 -4.15 -1.04 8.74
C SER A 41 -5.04 0.16 8.43
N VAL A 42 -6.32 0.09 8.81
CA VAL A 42 -7.25 1.25 8.73
C VAL A 42 -6.77 2.40 9.60
N LYS A 43 -6.33 2.14 10.85
CA LYS A 43 -5.79 3.17 11.75
C LYS A 43 -4.53 3.81 11.17
N LEU A 44 -3.65 3.02 10.56
CA LEU A 44 -2.42 3.48 9.91
C LEU A 44 -2.72 4.44 8.75
N VAL A 45 -3.62 4.06 7.84
CA VAL A 45 -4.01 4.91 6.70
C VAL A 45 -4.61 6.23 7.19
N LYS A 46 -5.54 6.20 8.16
CA LYS A 46 -6.11 7.44 8.73
C LYS A 46 -5.06 8.33 9.40
N GLN A 47 -4.07 7.74 10.09
CA GLN A 47 -2.96 8.47 10.71
C GLN A 47 -2.00 9.12 9.69
N LEU A 48 -1.72 8.46 8.55
CA LEU A 48 -0.81 8.98 7.53
C LEU A 48 -1.47 10.00 6.58
N THR A 49 -2.75 9.81 6.28
CA THR A 49 -3.46 10.60 5.25
C THR A 49 -4.36 11.70 5.82
N GLY A 50 -4.71 11.62 7.11
CA GLY A 50 -5.62 12.55 7.79
C GLY A 50 -7.11 12.32 7.53
N VAL A 51 -7.47 11.34 6.67
CA VAL A 51 -8.86 11.07 6.28
C VAL A 51 -9.70 10.54 7.45
N THR A 52 -10.94 11.00 7.54
CA THR A 52 -11.87 10.53 8.59
C THR A 52 -12.42 9.13 8.31
N SER A 53 -12.58 8.77 7.03
CA SER A 53 -13.32 7.60 6.57
C SER A 53 -12.48 6.70 5.65
N ALA A 54 -12.25 5.46 6.07
CA ALA A 54 -11.41 4.47 5.39
C ALA A 54 -11.77 3.06 5.86
N PHE A 55 -11.80 2.09 4.93
CA PHE A 55 -12.23 0.71 5.15
C PHE A 55 -11.36 -0.27 4.34
N VAL A 56 -11.29 -1.53 4.80
CA VAL A 56 -10.71 -2.64 4.01
C VAL A 56 -11.73 -3.05 2.93
N TYR A 57 -11.28 -3.25 1.69
CA TYR A 57 -12.10 -3.86 0.63
C TYR A 57 -11.57 -5.21 0.14
N GLY A 58 -10.45 -5.66 0.71
CA GLY A 58 -9.89 -7.00 0.52
C GLY A 58 -8.58 -7.14 1.30
N ALA A 59 -8.31 -8.32 1.83
CA ALA A 59 -7.07 -8.63 2.52
C ALA A 59 -6.63 -10.07 2.22
N THR A 60 -5.34 -10.36 2.38
CA THR A 60 -4.77 -11.69 2.10
C THR A 60 -3.47 -11.89 2.85
N PHE A 61 -3.20 -13.14 3.25
CA PHE A 61 -1.86 -13.56 3.65
C PHE A 61 -1.08 -14.01 2.41
N ARG A 62 0.22 -13.72 2.42
CA ARG A 62 1.16 -14.04 1.35
C ARG A 62 2.19 -14.99 1.93
N ASP A 63 1.92 -16.30 1.86
CA ASP A 63 2.83 -17.37 2.29
C ASP A 63 3.35 -18.21 1.10
N HIS A 64 4.23 -19.17 1.40
CA HIS A 64 4.80 -20.10 0.42
C HIS A 64 4.21 -21.50 0.46
N SER A 65 3.44 -21.83 1.50
CA SER A 65 2.93 -23.19 1.71
C SER A 65 1.66 -23.46 0.91
N GLN A 66 0.90 -22.42 0.52
CA GLN A 66 -0.41 -22.56 -0.15
C GLN A 66 -1.39 -23.47 0.64
N THR A 67 -1.18 -23.59 1.96
CA THR A 67 -1.90 -24.51 2.84
C THR A 67 -3.28 -24.02 3.25
N SER A 68 -3.63 -22.78 2.91
CA SER A 68 -4.95 -22.19 3.11
C SER A 68 -5.49 -21.65 1.78
N TRP A 69 -6.82 -21.65 1.64
CA TRP A 69 -7.52 -21.05 0.50
C TRP A 69 -7.37 -19.52 0.42
N ALA A 70 -6.91 -18.89 1.50
CA ALA A 70 -6.70 -17.44 1.63
C ALA A 70 -5.27 -16.99 1.27
N SER A 71 -4.32 -17.92 1.15
CA SER A 71 -2.92 -17.61 0.81
C SER A 71 -2.71 -17.38 -0.68
N ARG A 72 -1.83 -16.44 -1.02
CA ARG A 72 -1.29 -16.27 -2.38
C ARG A 72 0.23 -16.09 -2.33
N GLY A 73 0.95 -16.87 -3.13
CA GLY A 73 2.41 -16.73 -3.25
C GLY A 73 2.86 -15.32 -3.69
N PRO A 74 4.11 -14.93 -3.41
CA PRO A 74 4.69 -13.69 -3.91
C PRO A 74 4.69 -13.59 -5.45
N VAL A 75 4.52 -12.37 -5.96
CA VAL A 75 4.45 -12.08 -7.39
C VAL A 75 5.73 -11.37 -7.83
N ALA A 76 6.56 -12.06 -8.63
CA ALA A 76 7.82 -11.54 -9.16
C ALA A 76 7.70 -10.72 -10.46
N VAL A 77 6.50 -10.63 -11.03
CA VAL A 77 6.20 -9.72 -12.15
C VAL A 77 6.09 -8.30 -11.59
N ILE A 78 6.68 -7.31 -12.29
CA ILE A 78 6.53 -5.91 -11.90
C ILE A 78 5.11 -5.44 -12.25
N HIS A 79 4.35 -5.05 -11.25
CA HIS A 79 2.94 -4.69 -11.39
C HIS A 79 2.52 -3.60 -10.39
N SER A 80 1.41 -2.94 -10.69
CA SER A 80 0.49 -2.36 -9.71
C SER A 80 -0.79 -3.20 -9.75
N ASP A 81 -1.48 -3.40 -8.62
CA ASP A 81 -2.72 -4.20 -8.53
C ASP A 81 -3.84 -3.74 -9.47
N MET A 82 -3.76 -2.46 -9.86
CA MET A 82 -4.74 -1.78 -10.68
C MET A 82 -4.05 -1.06 -11.84
N SER A 83 -4.88 -0.73 -12.81
CA SER A 83 -4.71 0.26 -13.88
C SER A 83 -5.85 1.28 -13.68
N PRO A 84 -5.92 2.42 -14.39
CA PRO A 84 -7.04 3.36 -14.23
C PRO A 84 -8.43 2.71 -14.44
N ALA A 85 -8.55 1.80 -15.41
CA ALA A 85 -9.75 0.97 -15.60
C ALA A 85 -9.91 -0.08 -14.48
N GLY A 86 -8.81 -0.67 -14.02
CA GLY A 86 -8.80 -1.62 -12.89
C GLY A 86 -9.29 -1.00 -11.58
N ALA A 87 -8.85 0.21 -11.25
CA ALA A 87 -9.30 0.97 -10.10
C ALA A 87 -10.79 1.31 -10.18
N THR A 88 -11.28 1.66 -11.36
CA THR A 88 -12.72 1.87 -11.61
C THR A 88 -13.52 0.59 -11.29
N TYR A 89 -13.04 -0.57 -11.77
CA TYR A 89 -13.64 -1.87 -11.47
C TYR A 89 -13.59 -2.21 -9.96
N MET A 90 -12.46 -1.96 -9.29
CA MET A 90 -12.30 -2.24 -7.86
C MET A 90 -13.10 -1.30 -6.97
N LYS A 91 -13.24 -0.01 -7.33
CA LYS A 91 -14.13 0.95 -6.64
C LYS A 91 -15.59 0.50 -6.70
N ASN A 92 -16.06 0.08 -7.88
CA ASN A 92 -17.40 -0.48 -8.07
C ASN A 92 -17.58 -1.80 -7.30
N SER A 93 -16.53 -2.63 -7.20
CA SER A 93 -16.55 -3.89 -6.45
C SER A 93 -16.62 -3.65 -4.93
N ALA A 94 -15.82 -2.71 -4.41
CA ALA A 94 -15.82 -2.29 -3.02
C ALA A 94 -17.18 -1.67 -2.61
N GLN A 95 -17.75 -0.80 -3.45
CA GLN A 95 -19.12 -0.31 -3.29
C GLN A 95 -20.14 -1.46 -3.18
N ASN A 96 -20.06 -2.45 -4.08
CA ASN A 96 -20.95 -3.62 -4.08
C ASN A 96 -20.74 -4.58 -2.90
N LEU A 97 -19.59 -4.53 -2.24
CA LEU A 97 -19.30 -5.22 -0.98
C LEU A 97 -19.95 -4.45 0.18
N PHE A 98 -19.62 -3.17 0.34
CA PHE A 98 -20.08 -2.34 1.46
C PHE A 98 -21.61 -2.14 1.50
N LEU A 99 -22.26 -2.00 0.33
CA LEU A 99 -23.73 -1.93 0.23
C LEU A 99 -24.45 -3.21 0.71
N LYS A 100 -23.73 -4.33 0.85
CA LYS A 100 -24.25 -5.63 1.34
C LYS A 100 -23.77 -5.96 2.76
N SER A 101 -22.99 -5.07 3.38
CA SER A 101 -22.49 -5.27 4.74
C SER A 101 -23.62 -5.20 5.77
N THR A 102 -23.39 -5.81 6.93
CA THR A 102 -24.22 -5.64 8.13
C THR A 102 -23.79 -4.45 8.98
N ASP A 103 -22.60 -3.87 8.74
CA ASP A 103 -22.12 -2.67 9.43
C ASP A 103 -22.77 -1.40 8.81
N PRO A 104 -23.52 -0.59 9.57
CA PRO A 104 -24.15 0.62 9.05
C PRO A 104 -23.17 1.69 8.54
N SER A 105 -21.92 1.71 9.03
CA SER A 105 -20.88 2.63 8.59
C SER A 105 -20.29 2.23 7.24
N GLU A 106 -20.13 0.92 6.97
CA GLU A 106 -19.79 0.41 5.65
C GLU A 106 -20.93 0.66 4.65
N VAL A 107 -22.17 0.32 5.01
CA VAL A 107 -23.35 0.62 4.16
C VAL A 107 -23.47 2.13 3.88
N GLY A 108 -23.09 2.98 4.83
CA GLY A 108 -22.97 4.43 4.64
C GLY A 108 -21.87 4.81 3.64
N PHE A 109 -20.68 4.21 3.75
CA PHE A 109 -19.58 4.40 2.81
C PHE A 109 -19.91 3.93 1.40
N GLY A 110 -20.56 2.77 1.25
CA GLY A 110 -21.03 2.25 -0.04
C GLY A 110 -21.97 3.23 -0.76
N LYS A 111 -22.93 3.81 -0.04
CA LYS A 111 -23.81 4.88 -0.54
C LYS A 111 -23.06 6.17 -0.85
N TYR A 112 -22.03 6.50 -0.08
CA TYR A 112 -21.17 7.65 -0.35
C TYR A 112 -20.42 7.50 -1.68
N LEU A 113 -19.94 6.29 -2.01
CA LEU A 113 -19.32 6.00 -3.30
C LEU A 113 -20.29 6.19 -4.48
N GLU A 114 -21.60 6.00 -4.29
CA GLU A 114 -22.63 6.29 -5.32
C GLU A 114 -22.69 7.77 -5.70
N THR A 115 -22.23 8.68 -4.83
CA THR A 115 -22.18 10.13 -5.10
C THR A 115 -21.03 10.55 -6.03
N GLY A 116 -20.16 9.60 -6.44
CA GLY A 116 -19.09 9.84 -7.40
C GLY A 116 -17.87 10.58 -6.85
N GLN A 117 -17.74 10.72 -5.53
CA GLN A 117 -16.59 11.42 -4.92
C GLN A 117 -15.26 10.68 -5.07
N ASP A 118 -14.19 11.46 -4.99
CA ASP A 118 -12.80 11.02 -5.19
C ASP A 118 -12.30 10.21 -3.97
N VAL A 119 -11.70 9.05 -4.24
CA VAL A 119 -11.08 8.18 -3.24
C VAL A 119 -9.59 7.99 -3.48
N ILE A 120 -8.88 7.65 -2.40
CA ILE A 120 -7.56 7.01 -2.48
C ILE A 120 -7.69 5.52 -2.16
N MET A 121 -6.91 4.70 -2.87
CA MET A 121 -6.81 3.25 -2.66
C MET A 121 -5.34 2.93 -2.38
N LEU A 122 -5.07 2.29 -1.25
CA LEU A 122 -3.72 2.01 -0.76
C LEU A 122 -3.59 0.55 -0.37
N ASN A 123 -2.39 0.00 -0.54
CA ASN A 123 -2.00 -1.24 0.11
C ASN A 123 -1.26 -0.91 1.43
N VAL A 124 -1.58 -1.65 2.48
CA VAL A 124 -0.79 -1.74 3.70
C VAL A 124 -0.14 -3.13 3.72
N TRP A 125 1.19 -3.18 3.77
CA TRP A 125 1.95 -4.44 3.72
C TRP A 125 2.82 -4.60 4.96
N ARG A 126 2.61 -5.69 5.69
CA ARG A 126 3.24 -6.00 6.98
C ARG A 126 3.84 -7.41 6.94
N PRO A 127 5.12 -7.64 7.25
CA PRO A 127 5.65 -8.98 7.45
C PRO A 127 5.02 -9.64 8.68
N ILE A 128 4.81 -10.97 8.65
CA ILE A 128 4.43 -11.73 9.86
C ILE A 128 5.70 -12.18 10.60
N HIS A 129 6.70 -12.62 9.84
CA HIS A 129 8.05 -12.93 10.32
C HIS A 129 9.08 -11.99 9.66
N ALA A 130 10.32 -11.99 10.13
CA ALA A 130 11.38 -11.18 9.54
C ALA A 130 11.66 -11.59 8.07
N VAL A 131 11.80 -10.61 7.18
CA VAL A 131 11.98 -10.84 5.73
C VAL A 131 13.45 -11.07 5.41
N GLU A 132 13.92 -12.32 5.56
CA GLU A 132 15.26 -12.72 5.10
C GLU A 132 15.34 -12.86 3.57
N ASP A 133 14.23 -13.17 2.90
CA ASP A 133 14.20 -13.49 1.47
C ASP A 133 12.91 -13.06 0.74
N ASN A 134 12.91 -13.20 -0.61
CA ASN A 134 11.84 -12.73 -1.51
C ASN A 134 11.35 -11.30 -1.18
N HIS A 135 12.28 -10.39 -0.88
CA HIS A 135 12.02 -9.01 -0.46
C HIS A 135 10.98 -8.30 -1.35
N LEU A 136 10.13 -7.45 -0.76
CA LEU A 136 9.25 -6.57 -1.53
C LEU A 136 10.04 -5.35 -1.99
N GLY A 137 10.20 -5.21 -3.31
CA GLY A 137 10.70 -4.01 -3.97
C GLY A 137 9.55 -3.10 -4.36
N ILE A 138 9.69 -1.79 -4.11
CA ILE A 138 8.72 -0.75 -4.45
C ILE A 138 9.44 0.33 -5.27
N CYS A 139 8.84 0.75 -6.38
CA CYS A 139 9.39 1.82 -7.23
C CYS A 139 8.79 3.18 -6.87
N LYS A 140 9.63 4.18 -6.72
CA LYS A 140 9.22 5.58 -6.56
C LYS A 140 8.57 6.08 -7.85
N TRP A 141 7.28 6.43 -7.80
CA TRP A 141 6.50 6.77 -9.00
C TRP A 141 7.10 7.96 -9.79
N GLY A 142 7.65 8.96 -9.11
CA GLY A 142 8.32 10.10 -9.74
C GLY A 142 9.60 9.78 -10.55
N SER A 143 10.05 8.51 -10.55
CA SER A 143 11.15 8.02 -11.40
C SER A 143 10.68 7.27 -12.66
N LEU A 144 9.36 7.09 -12.83
CA LEU A 144 8.73 6.38 -13.94
C LEU A 144 8.52 7.26 -15.17
N LEU A 145 8.37 6.62 -16.32
CA LEU A 145 7.89 7.24 -17.56
C LEU A 145 6.59 6.52 -18.03
N GLU A 146 5.75 7.22 -18.80
CA GLU A 146 4.53 6.63 -19.40
C GLU A 146 4.83 5.34 -20.20
N GLU A 147 5.99 5.28 -20.85
CA GLU A 147 6.44 4.12 -21.64
C GLU A 147 6.91 2.91 -20.83
N ASP A 148 7.12 3.08 -19.51
CA ASP A 148 7.36 1.96 -18.58
C ASP A 148 6.07 1.15 -18.37
N ALA A 149 4.91 1.80 -18.43
CA ALA A 149 3.62 1.13 -18.33
C ALA A 149 3.35 0.28 -19.58
N LEU A 150 3.09 -1.03 -19.38
CA LEU A 150 2.66 -1.89 -20.48
C LEU A 150 1.19 -1.58 -20.81
N LYS A 151 1.00 -0.69 -21.79
CA LYS A 151 -0.31 -0.31 -22.32
C LYS A 151 -1.06 -1.56 -22.82
N SER A 152 -2.22 -1.79 -22.23
CA SER A 152 -3.03 -3.00 -22.45
C SER A 152 -4.50 -2.62 -22.57
N ASN A 153 -5.15 -3.04 -23.65
CA ASN A 153 -6.57 -2.75 -23.91
C ASN A 153 -7.51 -3.75 -23.18
N ILE A 154 -7.11 -4.22 -22.01
CA ILE A 154 -7.94 -5.08 -21.15
C ILE A 154 -9.04 -4.21 -20.54
N ILE A 155 -10.29 -4.57 -20.80
CA ILE A 155 -11.45 -4.11 -20.03
C ILE A 155 -11.56 -5.05 -18.82
N PRO A 156 -11.40 -4.56 -17.58
CA PRO A 156 -11.46 -5.42 -16.40
C PRO A 156 -12.86 -5.98 -16.18
N THR A 157 -12.93 -7.28 -15.88
CA THR A 157 -14.15 -8.05 -15.69
C THR A 157 -14.15 -8.83 -14.37
N HIS A 158 -12.96 -9.04 -13.79
CA HIS A 158 -12.73 -9.70 -12.51
C HIS A 158 -11.43 -9.18 -11.87
N VAL A 159 -11.27 -9.32 -10.56
CA VAL A 159 -10.05 -8.86 -9.83
C VAL A 159 -8.75 -9.36 -10.48
N GLY A 160 -8.75 -10.54 -11.11
CA GLY A 160 -7.58 -11.10 -11.80
C GLY A 160 -7.12 -10.38 -13.09
N ASN A 161 -7.83 -9.36 -13.58
CA ASN A 161 -7.43 -8.57 -14.76
C ASN A 161 -7.52 -7.05 -14.56
N THR A 162 -7.41 -6.58 -13.31
CA THR A 162 -7.34 -5.14 -13.00
C THR A 162 -5.95 -4.54 -13.16
N LEU A 163 -4.90 -5.36 -12.98
CA LEU A 163 -3.51 -4.94 -12.79
C LEU A 163 -2.89 -4.17 -13.96
N GLN A 164 -1.99 -3.23 -13.63
CA GLN A 164 -1.09 -2.57 -14.58
C GLN A 164 0.28 -3.27 -14.51
N PRO A 165 0.72 -3.99 -15.55
CA PRO A 165 2.08 -4.51 -15.60
C PRO A 165 3.05 -3.42 -16.07
N TRP A 166 4.32 -3.50 -15.64
CA TRP A 166 5.35 -2.51 -15.98
C TRP A 166 6.62 -3.18 -16.51
N LYS A 167 7.38 -2.44 -17.32
CA LYS A 167 8.76 -2.77 -17.69
C LYS A 167 9.71 -2.30 -16.60
N TYR A 168 10.80 -3.03 -16.41
CA TYR A 168 12.01 -2.45 -15.84
C TYR A 168 12.68 -1.52 -16.87
N ARG A 169 13.19 -0.37 -16.41
CA ARG A 169 14.01 0.56 -17.18
C ARG A 169 15.13 1.11 -16.30
N GLU A 170 16.32 1.31 -16.88
CA GLU A 170 17.40 2.01 -16.17
C GLU A 170 16.98 3.45 -15.82
N GLY A 171 17.23 3.85 -14.56
CA GLY A 171 16.82 5.15 -14.03
C GLY A 171 15.50 5.14 -13.25
N GLN A 172 14.82 3.99 -13.15
CA GLN A 172 13.81 3.78 -12.11
C GLN A 172 14.46 3.67 -10.72
N GLU A 173 13.89 4.33 -9.72
CA GLU A 173 14.36 4.33 -8.32
C GLU A 173 13.61 3.27 -7.50
N TRP A 174 14.28 2.14 -7.26
CA TRP A 174 13.73 0.98 -6.56
C TRP A 174 14.22 0.90 -5.12
N TYR A 175 13.30 0.68 -4.17
CA TYR A 175 13.56 0.65 -2.73
C TYR A 175 13.07 -0.65 -2.10
N TYR A 176 13.76 -1.10 -1.05
CA TYR A 176 13.33 -2.18 -0.16
C TYR A 176 13.96 -2.01 1.24
N LEU A 177 13.35 -2.65 2.25
CA LEU A 177 13.89 -2.79 3.60
C LEU A 177 14.60 -4.16 3.70
N LYS A 178 15.91 -4.13 3.94
CA LYS A 178 16.75 -5.31 4.18
C LYS A 178 16.42 -5.88 5.55
N ASN A 179 16.08 -7.18 5.64
CA ASN A 179 15.63 -7.83 6.88
C ASN A 179 14.41 -7.12 7.52
N GLN A 180 13.39 -6.80 6.71
CA GLN A 180 12.20 -6.07 7.16
C GLN A 180 11.50 -6.79 8.33
N GLN A 181 11.28 -6.08 9.43
CA GLN A 181 10.70 -6.66 10.65
C GLN A 181 9.16 -6.62 10.66
N PRO A 182 8.48 -7.47 11.44
CA PRO A 182 7.00 -7.47 11.54
C PRO A 182 6.38 -6.16 12.05
N HIS A 183 7.17 -5.29 12.68
CA HIS A 183 6.77 -3.95 13.12
C HIS A 183 7.11 -2.83 12.12
N GLU A 184 7.68 -3.16 10.95
CA GLU A 184 7.94 -2.24 9.84
C GLU A 184 6.91 -2.44 8.74
N VAL A 185 6.00 -1.48 8.59
CA VAL A 185 4.81 -1.61 7.74
C VAL A 185 4.89 -0.63 6.58
N TYR A 186 4.90 -1.12 5.34
CA TYR A 186 4.75 -0.27 4.16
C TYR A 186 3.31 0.20 4.02
N VAL A 187 3.15 1.41 3.48
CA VAL A 187 1.90 1.91 2.92
C VAL A 187 2.22 2.50 1.55
N PHE A 188 1.50 2.10 0.51
CA PHE A 188 1.73 2.58 -0.85
C PHE A 188 0.43 2.78 -1.63
N LEU A 189 0.38 3.86 -2.42
CA LEU A 189 -0.76 4.21 -3.26
C LEU A 189 -0.92 3.22 -4.43
N GLN A 190 -2.15 2.86 -4.73
CA GLN A 190 -2.54 2.16 -5.95
C GLN A 190 -3.59 2.92 -6.76
N HIS A 191 -4.30 3.87 -6.14
CA HIS A 191 -5.15 4.83 -6.85
C HIS A 191 -5.32 6.11 -6.03
N ASP A 192 -5.46 7.23 -6.71
CA ASP A 192 -5.87 8.52 -6.17
C ASP A 192 -6.71 9.22 -7.25
N ASP A 193 -8.04 9.21 -7.08
CA ASP A 193 -8.95 9.76 -8.07
C ASP A 193 -8.60 11.19 -8.47
N ARG A 194 -7.96 12.01 -7.61
CA ARG A 194 -7.61 13.41 -7.92
C ARG A 194 -6.59 13.55 -9.04
N ALA A 195 -5.74 12.55 -9.26
CA ALA A 195 -4.69 12.58 -10.28
C ALA A 195 -5.26 12.28 -11.69
N LYS A 196 -6.21 13.11 -12.11
CA LYS A 196 -6.92 13.02 -13.40
C LYS A 196 -6.12 13.61 -14.56
N GLU A 197 -5.09 14.40 -14.25
CA GLU A 197 -4.33 15.21 -15.22
C GLU A 197 -3.18 14.45 -15.90
N ASP A 198 -2.64 13.40 -15.27
CA ASP A 198 -1.54 12.57 -15.82
C ASP A 198 -2.01 11.27 -16.49
N GLY A 199 -3.27 10.86 -16.27
CA GLY A 199 -3.83 9.60 -16.77
C GLY A 199 -3.34 8.32 -16.07
N HIS A 200 -2.52 8.43 -15.01
CA HIS A 200 -1.88 7.31 -14.32
C HIS A 200 -2.34 7.15 -12.86
N GLY A 201 -2.64 8.24 -12.16
CA GLY A 201 -3.79 8.28 -11.27
C GLY A 201 -3.81 7.56 -9.90
N ILE A 202 -2.77 7.21 -9.13
CA ILE A 202 -1.33 7.04 -9.37
C ILE A 202 -1.00 5.64 -8.85
N ASN A 203 -0.33 4.83 -9.68
CA ASN A 203 -0.23 3.38 -9.49
C ASN A 203 1.21 2.95 -9.17
N VAL A 204 1.57 2.79 -7.89
CA VAL A 204 2.95 2.45 -7.46
C VAL A 204 3.35 1.02 -7.88
N PRO A 205 4.39 0.85 -8.73
CA PRO A 205 4.87 -0.46 -9.16
C PRO A 205 5.64 -1.17 -8.04
N HIS A 206 5.41 -2.47 -7.91
CA HIS A 206 6.05 -3.32 -6.93
C HIS A 206 6.24 -4.76 -7.44
N ALA A 207 7.15 -5.50 -6.82
CA ALA A 207 7.43 -6.91 -7.10
C ALA A 207 8.10 -7.58 -5.90
N SER A 208 7.95 -8.90 -5.74
CA SER A 208 8.84 -9.69 -4.90
C SER A 208 10.10 -10.09 -5.68
N PHE A 209 11.28 -9.88 -5.11
CA PHE A 209 12.55 -10.22 -5.76
C PHE A 209 13.49 -10.99 -4.84
N LYS A 210 14.37 -11.81 -5.43
CA LYS A 210 15.46 -12.48 -4.71
C LYS A 210 16.76 -11.69 -4.86
N LEU A 211 17.55 -11.66 -3.80
CA LEU A 211 18.95 -11.22 -3.86
C LEU A 211 19.81 -12.30 -4.53
N GLN A 212 20.88 -11.88 -5.21
CA GLN A 212 21.81 -12.80 -5.86
C GLN A 212 22.45 -13.75 -4.83
N GLY A 213 22.50 -15.05 -5.13
CA GLY A 213 22.95 -16.09 -4.20
C GLY A 213 21.91 -16.56 -3.18
N HIS A 214 20.65 -16.07 -3.23
CA HIS A 214 19.57 -16.61 -2.40
C HIS A 214 18.87 -17.84 -3.04
N ASP A 215 19.56 -18.97 -2.99
CA ASP A 215 19.12 -20.24 -3.59
C ASP A 215 18.18 -21.07 -2.70
N LYS A 216 17.94 -20.65 -1.45
CA LYS A 216 17.03 -21.37 -0.55
C LYS A 216 15.56 -21.30 -1.02
N PRO A 217 14.72 -22.27 -0.61
CA PRO A 217 13.27 -22.09 -0.55
C PRO A 217 12.91 -20.86 0.27
N SER A 218 11.83 -20.20 -0.11
CA SER A 218 11.40 -18.94 0.51
C SER A 218 10.61 -19.18 1.78
N THR A 219 10.87 -18.38 2.81
CA THR A 219 10.16 -18.43 4.11
C THR A 219 9.27 -17.23 4.35
N ARG A 220 9.33 -16.20 3.49
CA ARG A 220 8.61 -14.93 3.67
C ARG A 220 7.09 -15.12 3.81
N VAL A 221 6.57 -14.86 5.02
CA VAL A 221 5.14 -14.69 5.29
C VAL A 221 4.85 -13.20 5.47
N SER A 222 3.82 -12.69 4.80
CA SER A 222 3.36 -11.30 4.95
C SER A 222 1.83 -11.21 4.93
N PHE A 223 1.32 -10.08 5.41
CA PHE A 223 -0.08 -9.68 5.34
C PHE A 223 -0.21 -8.43 4.47
N GLU A 224 -1.27 -8.40 3.67
CA GLU A 224 -1.60 -7.33 2.74
C GLU A 224 -3.08 -6.95 2.94
N ALA A 225 -3.33 -5.71 3.39
CA ALA A 225 -4.67 -5.13 3.43
C ALA A 225 -4.81 -4.06 2.35
N LYS A 226 -5.84 -4.17 1.53
CA LYS A 226 -6.22 -3.16 0.54
C LYS A 226 -7.27 -2.24 1.15
N ILE A 227 -6.89 -0.98 1.32
CA ILE A 227 -7.68 0.07 1.97
C ILE A 227 -8.24 1.02 0.92
N ILE A 228 -9.51 1.39 1.03
CA ILE A 228 -10.15 2.47 0.27
C ILE A 228 -10.58 3.56 1.27
N ALA A 229 -10.30 4.82 0.96
CA ALA A 229 -10.60 5.94 1.83
C ALA A 229 -11.17 7.13 1.06
N LEU A 230 -12.11 7.84 1.69
CA LEU A 230 -12.61 9.10 1.17
C LEU A 230 -11.54 10.16 1.32
N ILE A 231 -11.30 10.94 0.27
CA ILE A 231 -10.65 12.23 0.44
C ILE A 231 -11.75 13.18 0.93
N ASP A 232 -11.75 13.51 2.23
CA ASP A 232 -12.58 14.61 2.73
C ASP A 232 -12.25 15.87 1.90
N PRO A 233 -13.23 16.52 1.24
CA PRO A 233 -12.96 17.68 0.41
C PRO A 233 -12.35 18.77 1.30
N SER A 234 -11.15 19.23 0.94
CA SER A 234 -10.49 20.35 1.64
C SER A 234 -11.50 21.49 1.83
N PRO A 235 -11.73 21.97 3.08
CA PRO A 235 -12.77 22.94 3.34
C PRO A 235 -12.54 24.15 2.43
N PRO A 236 -13.57 24.60 1.67
CA PRO A 236 -13.39 25.60 0.62
C PRO A 236 -12.77 26.86 1.21
N GLU A 237 -11.82 27.49 0.50
CA GLU A 237 -10.92 28.54 1.03
C GLU A 237 -11.65 29.82 1.53
N GLY A 238 -12.28 29.69 2.68
CA GLY A 238 -13.24 30.62 3.24
C GLY A 238 -12.61 31.70 4.11
N ARG A 239 -11.88 32.63 3.50
CA ARG A 239 -11.50 33.94 4.10
C ARG A 239 -10.62 33.94 5.37
N ILE A 240 -10.08 32.81 5.85
CA ILE A 240 -9.12 32.77 6.98
C ILE A 240 -7.64 32.69 6.50
N SER A 241 -7.37 32.96 5.22
CA SER A 241 -6.02 32.99 4.60
C SER A 241 -5.13 34.18 5.03
N ARG A 242 -5.25 34.64 6.29
CA ARG A 242 -4.43 35.70 6.91
C ARG A 242 -3.97 35.42 8.34
N LEU A 243 -4.14 34.19 8.84
CA LEU A 243 -3.54 33.71 10.09
C LEU A 243 -2.69 32.45 9.85
N SER A 244 -1.83 32.50 8.83
CA SER A 244 -0.73 31.55 8.68
C SER A 244 0.37 31.84 9.72
N ASN A 245 1.22 30.83 9.97
CA ASN A 245 2.37 30.87 10.89
C ASN A 245 2.01 31.02 12.39
N HIS A 246 1.60 29.92 13.06
CA HIS A 246 2.05 29.52 14.43
C HIS A 246 1.36 28.22 14.93
N MET A 247 1.56 27.08 14.25
CA MET A 247 1.29 25.73 14.83
C MET A 247 2.30 24.69 14.35
N THR A 248 3.59 24.95 14.58
CA THR A 248 4.64 23.93 14.51
C THR A 248 4.52 22.99 15.73
N ALA A 249 4.97 21.74 15.57
CA ALA A 249 5.12 20.74 16.63
C ALA A 249 3.83 20.16 17.26
N PHE A 250 3.27 19.14 16.59
CA PHE A 250 2.71 17.97 17.29
C PHE A 250 3.40 16.64 16.91
N ALA A 251 4.48 16.71 16.14
CA ALA A 251 5.37 15.59 15.86
C ALA A 251 6.44 15.47 16.95
N ASN A 252 6.17 14.68 18.01
CA ASN A 252 7.17 14.01 18.85
C ASN A 252 6.49 13.15 19.94
N ARG A 253 6.24 11.86 19.66
CA ARG A 253 5.96 10.84 20.69
C ARG A 253 6.10 9.38 20.26
N PHE A 254 7.19 9.09 19.55
CA PHE A 254 7.76 7.74 19.47
C PHE A 254 9.21 7.80 19.92
N SER A 255 9.70 6.72 20.55
CA SER A 255 11.07 6.65 21.09
C SER A 255 12.08 6.47 19.96
N TRP A 256 13.30 6.96 20.15
CA TRP A 256 14.37 6.99 19.15
C TRP A 256 15.59 6.23 19.67
N ASP A 257 15.50 4.91 19.65
CA ASP A 257 16.45 3.97 20.25
C ASP A 257 16.46 2.68 19.39
N GLU A 258 17.41 2.38 18.49
CA GLU A 258 18.59 3.11 17.98
C GLU A 258 18.65 3.00 16.43
N LEU A 259 19.79 3.24 15.78
CA LEU A 259 19.96 3.14 14.30
C LEU A 259 21.28 2.46 13.88
N GLU A 260 21.23 1.24 13.35
CA GLU A 260 22.27 0.72 12.45
C GLU A 260 22.04 1.18 11.01
N LEU A 261 23.12 1.29 10.23
CA LEU A 261 23.12 1.92 8.91
C LEU A 261 22.54 1.01 7.81
N LEU A 262 21.32 1.33 7.36
CA LEU A 262 20.73 0.73 6.15
C LEU A 262 21.47 1.20 4.88
N GLU A 263 22.30 0.32 4.32
CA GLU A 263 22.93 0.53 3.02
C GLU A 263 21.89 0.47 1.88
N LEU A 264 21.63 1.61 1.25
CA LEU A 264 20.86 1.70 0.00
C LEU A 264 21.72 1.23 -1.18
N HIS A 265 21.70 -0.07 -1.48
CA HIS A 265 22.43 -0.64 -2.62
C HIS A 265 21.77 -0.28 -3.97
N GLY A 266 22.24 0.80 -4.60
CA GLY A 266 21.90 1.13 -5.98
C GLY A 266 22.76 0.37 -7.00
N ARG A 267 22.09 -0.35 -7.92
CA ARG A 267 22.63 -0.99 -9.14
C ARG A 267 23.64 -2.15 -8.97
N PRO A 268 23.35 -3.35 -9.51
CA PRO A 268 24.35 -4.15 -10.21
C PRO A 268 24.71 -3.45 -11.53
N GLY A 269 26.00 -3.37 -11.86
CA GLY A 269 26.45 -2.85 -13.16
C GLY A 269 26.56 -3.93 -14.23
N SER A 270 26.20 -3.59 -15.47
CA SER A 270 26.54 -4.37 -16.68
C SER A 270 28.06 -4.42 -16.90
N PRO A 271 28.59 -5.41 -17.64
CA PRO A 271 28.47 -5.41 -19.11
C PRO A 271 27.37 -6.31 -19.68
#